data_AF-A0A960FUN0-F1
#
_entry.id   AF-A0A960FUN0-F1
#
_cell.length_a   1.000
_cell.length_b   1.000
_cell.length_c   1.000
_cell.angle_alpha   90.00
_cell.angle_beta   90.00
_cell.angle_gamma   90.00
#
_symmetry.space_group_name_H-M   'P 1'
#
loop_
_entity.id
_entity.type
_entity.pdbx_description
1 polymer ?
#
loop_
_entity_poly.entity_id
_entity_poly.type
_entity_poly.pdbx_seq_one_letter_code
_entity_poly.pdbx_strand_id
1 'polypeptide(L)'
;MSTLTSAAPVAVVFGLQESTVRWLVHHLREANVAAVSVPADLSTPAAQSVVAAADACLHVVSARQGMDGTFLEYWQLCAEAGKARLAVVCDLSAVSLDVNEAAAIAGRVLEEDVLVTTLPLLDDDESVIGVLDVLTGRQWFPDGSILDARPDFSEAVEAETNVWFDEADALAMEPLAAMCSGDLAAAVTLSTHTRAGLNWMAAHLPPRQTPAAATVLSAQGERVVVTAGPDPLGIGPALSLMGTATTEVHVKALATLSEPTLVAHLGPGQVAAADIEPQVPTGALLLPQS
;
A
#
# COMPACT_ATOMS: atom_id res chain seq x y z
N MET A 1 -22.99 -6.59 20.33
CA MET A 1 -22.63 -5.63 19.27
C MET A 1 -21.43 -6.20 18.57
N SER A 2 -21.63 -6.83 17.43
CA SER A 2 -20.57 -7.38 16.57
C SER A 2 -19.84 -6.20 15.92
N THR A 3 -18.62 -5.93 16.39
CA THR A 3 -17.68 -5.02 15.74
C THR A 3 -17.31 -5.62 14.38
N LEU A 4 -17.73 -4.95 13.31
CA LEU A 4 -17.28 -5.23 11.95
C LEU A 4 -15.74 -5.14 11.93
N THR A 5 -15.07 -6.25 11.67
CA THR A 5 -13.64 -6.25 11.32
C THR A 5 -13.48 -5.52 10.01
N SER A 6 -12.76 -4.39 10.01
CA SER A 6 -12.42 -3.64 8.80
C SER A 6 -11.75 -4.57 7.79
N ALA A 7 -12.19 -4.51 6.52
CA ALA A 7 -11.52 -5.13 5.39
C ALA A 7 -10.04 -4.72 5.32
N ALA A 8 -9.15 -5.72 5.18
CA ALA A 8 -7.72 -5.48 5.01
C ALA A 8 -7.51 -4.56 3.80
N PRO A 9 -6.73 -3.48 3.93
CA PRO A 9 -6.49 -2.56 2.83
C PRO A 9 -5.74 -3.26 1.70
N VAL A 10 -6.08 -2.92 0.47
CA VAL A 10 -5.36 -3.34 -0.74
C VAL A 10 -4.32 -2.30 -1.10
N ALA A 11 -3.05 -2.71 -1.10
CA ALA A 11 -1.94 -1.84 -1.47
C ALA A 11 -1.28 -2.34 -2.76
N VAL A 12 -1.17 -1.47 -3.75
CA VAL A 12 -0.34 -1.75 -4.93
C VAL A 12 1.06 -1.21 -4.69
N VAL A 13 2.07 -2.04 -4.89
CA VAL A 13 3.47 -1.73 -4.60
C VAL A 13 4.26 -1.78 -5.89
N PHE A 14 5.04 -0.75 -6.16
CA PHE A 14 5.87 -0.68 -7.37
C PHE A 14 7.12 0.15 -7.12
N GLY A 15 8.09 0.07 -8.03
CA GLY A 15 9.37 0.76 -7.92
C GLY A 15 10.47 -0.01 -8.66
N LEU A 16 11.58 0.68 -8.92
CA LEU A 16 12.70 0.14 -9.70
C LEU A 16 13.43 -1.03 -9.00
N GLN A 17 13.34 -1.09 -7.67
CA GLN A 17 13.99 -2.11 -6.87
C GLN A 17 13.10 -3.34 -6.65
N GLU A 18 13.11 -4.27 -7.61
CA GLU A 18 12.27 -5.48 -7.55
C GLU A 18 12.43 -6.29 -6.26
N SER A 19 13.65 -6.40 -5.73
CA SER A 19 13.92 -7.11 -4.47
C SER A 19 13.25 -6.43 -3.27
N THR A 20 13.31 -5.10 -3.22
CA THR A 20 12.70 -4.30 -2.14
C THR A 20 11.19 -4.31 -2.25
N VAL A 21 10.65 -4.20 -3.47
CA VAL A 21 9.20 -4.34 -3.75
C VAL A 21 8.70 -5.71 -3.29
N ARG A 22 9.38 -6.80 -3.66
CA ARG A 22 9.01 -8.17 -3.25
C ARG A 22 9.08 -8.32 -1.72
N TRP A 23 10.13 -7.79 -1.11
CA TRP A 23 10.30 -7.79 0.34
C TRP A 23 9.13 -7.06 1.02
N LEU A 24 8.77 -5.87 0.54
CA LEU A 24 7.73 -5.05 1.13
C LEU A 24 6.35 -5.70 1.00
N VAL A 25 6.04 -6.24 -0.17
CA VAL A 25 4.79 -6.99 -0.42
C VAL A 25 4.65 -8.17 0.55
N HIS A 26 5.72 -8.94 0.76
CA HIS A 26 5.69 -10.06 1.69
C HIS A 26 5.37 -9.61 3.12
N HIS A 27 6.06 -8.60 3.61
CA HIS A 27 5.92 -8.15 5.00
C HIS A 27 4.64 -7.36 5.27
N LEU A 28 4.12 -6.62 4.28
CA LEU A 28 2.79 -6.00 4.38
C LEU A 28 1.69 -7.06 4.52
N ARG A 29 1.83 -8.20 3.82
CA ARG A 29 0.90 -9.34 3.98
C ARG A 29 0.97 -9.96 5.38
N GLU A 30 2.17 -10.09 5.97
CA GLU A 30 2.31 -10.49 7.37
C GLU A 30 1.61 -9.50 8.32
N ALA A 31 1.60 -8.21 7.96
CA ALA A 31 0.94 -7.13 8.69
C ALA A 31 -0.55 -6.94 8.31
N ASN A 32 -1.20 -7.96 7.73
CA ASN A 32 -2.62 -7.95 7.37
C ASN A 32 -3.02 -6.89 6.31
N VAL A 33 -2.12 -6.57 5.39
CA VAL A 33 -2.39 -5.75 4.19
C VAL A 33 -2.41 -6.66 2.96
N ALA A 34 -3.42 -6.52 2.10
CA ALA A 34 -3.47 -7.20 0.81
C ALA A 34 -2.54 -6.50 -0.21
N ALA A 35 -1.23 -6.64 -0.01
CA ALA A 35 -0.22 -6.00 -0.84
C ALA A 35 0.08 -6.80 -2.11
N VAL A 36 0.26 -6.12 -3.25
CA VAL A 36 0.59 -6.76 -4.53
C VAL A 36 1.58 -5.91 -5.34
N SER A 37 2.57 -6.56 -5.94
CA SER A 37 3.54 -5.90 -6.81
C SER A 37 2.94 -5.66 -8.21
N VAL A 38 3.17 -4.49 -8.78
CA VAL A 38 2.72 -4.15 -10.14
C VAL A 38 3.94 -3.94 -11.05
N PRO A 39 4.00 -4.56 -12.24
CA PRO A 39 5.11 -4.37 -13.16
C PRO A 39 4.99 -3.05 -13.93
N ALA A 40 6.09 -2.56 -14.48
CA ALA A 40 6.12 -1.29 -15.20
C ALA A 40 5.36 -1.30 -16.54
N ASP A 41 5.10 -2.48 -17.11
CA ASP A 41 4.67 -2.67 -18.50
C ASP A 41 3.21 -3.12 -18.67
N LEU A 42 2.33 -2.86 -17.69
CA LEU A 42 0.91 -3.13 -17.89
C LEU A 42 0.32 -2.21 -18.97
N SER A 43 -0.67 -2.73 -19.68
CA SER A 43 -1.50 -1.89 -20.55
C SER A 43 -2.33 -0.92 -19.69
N THR A 44 -2.63 0.26 -20.22
CA THR A 44 -3.44 1.28 -19.52
C THR A 44 -4.77 0.72 -18.97
N PRO A 45 -5.56 -0.12 -19.69
CA PRO A 45 -6.78 -0.70 -19.11
C PRO A 45 -6.52 -1.62 -17.90
N ALA A 46 -5.39 -2.36 -17.91
CA ALA A 46 -5.00 -3.19 -16.78
C ALA A 46 -4.53 -2.34 -15.60
N ALA A 47 -3.75 -1.28 -15.86
CA ALA A 47 -3.32 -0.32 -14.85
C ALA A 47 -4.53 0.35 -14.16
N GLN A 48 -5.49 0.86 -14.95
CA GLN A 48 -6.73 1.46 -14.44
C GLN A 48 -7.52 0.49 -13.55
N SER A 49 -7.62 -0.77 -13.96
CA SER A 49 -8.36 -1.79 -13.21
C SER A 49 -7.67 -2.15 -11.89
N VAL A 50 -6.34 -2.24 -11.89
CA VAL A 50 -5.53 -2.44 -10.68
C VAL A 50 -5.71 -1.27 -9.71
N VAL A 51 -5.62 -0.03 -10.21
CA VAL A 51 -5.78 1.18 -9.40
C VAL A 51 -7.19 1.29 -8.83
N ALA A 52 -8.22 1.00 -9.61
CA ALA A 52 -9.62 1.03 -9.15
C ALA A 52 -9.85 0.10 -7.95
N ALA A 53 -9.12 -1.02 -7.89
CA ALA A 53 -9.22 -2.02 -6.83
C ALA A 53 -8.40 -1.72 -5.57
N ALA A 54 -7.37 -0.89 -5.72
CA ALA A 54 -6.46 -0.51 -4.65
C ALA A 54 -7.13 0.49 -3.70
N ASP A 55 -6.72 0.44 -2.45
CA ASP A 55 -7.02 1.45 -1.44
C ASP A 55 -5.84 2.44 -1.31
N ALA A 56 -4.63 1.99 -1.61
CA ALA A 56 -3.42 2.81 -1.63
C ALA A 56 -2.39 2.33 -2.67
N CYS A 57 -1.49 3.22 -3.06
CA CYS A 57 -0.26 2.87 -3.79
C CYS A 57 1.00 3.24 -3.01
N LEU A 58 2.00 2.35 -3.10
CA LEU A 58 3.29 2.45 -2.43
C LEU A 58 4.38 2.43 -3.50
N HIS A 59 5.00 3.58 -3.76
CA HIS A 59 6.13 3.70 -4.67
C HIS A 59 7.43 3.59 -3.88
N VAL A 60 8.16 2.48 -4.05
CA VAL A 60 9.48 2.28 -3.45
C VAL A 60 10.51 3.17 -4.13
N VAL A 61 11.09 4.07 -3.35
CA VAL A 61 12.14 5.02 -3.76
C VAL A 61 13.41 4.70 -2.98
N SER A 62 14.54 4.53 -3.67
CA SER A 62 15.83 4.32 -3.02
C SER A 62 16.53 5.65 -2.83
N ALA A 63 16.88 6.01 -1.59
CA ALA A 63 17.69 7.21 -1.33
C ALA A 63 19.08 7.15 -2.00
N ARG A 64 19.57 5.93 -2.29
CA ARG A 64 20.86 5.72 -2.95
C ARG A 64 20.79 5.76 -4.47
N GLN A 65 19.72 5.21 -5.06
CA GLN A 65 19.59 5.08 -6.51
C GLN A 65 18.70 6.17 -7.14
N GLY A 66 17.94 6.89 -6.32
CA GLY A 66 16.97 7.86 -6.77
C GLY A 66 15.72 7.22 -7.39
N MET A 67 15.07 7.97 -8.26
CA MET A 67 13.80 7.65 -8.89
C MET A 67 13.78 8.15 -10.33
N ASP A 68 13.04 7.48 -11.21
CA ASP A 68 12.71 7.95 -12.56
C ASP A 68 11.18 7.89 -12.83
N GLY A 69 10.77 8.30 -14.03
CA GLY A 69 9.37 8.37 -14.44
C GLY A 69 8.71 7.04 -14.80
N THR A 70 9.37 5.89 -14.61
CA THR A 70 8.87 4.58 -15.04
C THR A 70 7.46 4.27 -14.51
N PHE A 71 7.17 4.67 -13.28
CA PHE A 71 5.87 4.42 -12.62
C PHE A 71 4.99 5.66 -12.49
N LEU A 72 5.28 6.74 -13.23
CA LEU A 72 4.53 8.00 -13.15
C LEU A 72 3.05 7.80 -13.50
N GLU A 73 2.74 7.01 -14.54
CA GLU A 73 1.35 6.73 -14.95
C GLU A 73 0.54 6.10 -13.82
N TYR A 74 1.10 5.14 -13.07
CA TYR A 74 0.40 4.54 -11.92
C TYR A 74 0.15 5.54 -10.81
N TRP A 75 1.14 6.38 -10.51
CA TRP A 75 1.02 7.40 -9.49
C TRP A 75 -0.11 8.38 -9.83
N GLN A 76 -0.13 8.88 -11.07
CA GLN A 76 -1.16 9.80 -11.56
C GLN A 76 -2.55 9.16 -11.59
N LEU A 77 -2.67 7.90 -12.05
CA LEU A 77 -3.94 7.17 -11.98
C LEU A 77 -4.44 7.03 -10.55
N CYS A 78 -3.54 6.79 -9.59
CA CYS A 78 -3.90 6.74 -8.16
C CYS A 78 -4.35 8.11 -7.64
N ALA A 79 -3.72 9.19 -8.08
CA ALA A 79 -4.12 10.55 -7.74
C ALA A 79 -5.52 10.88 -8.25
N GLU A 80 -5.78 10.62 -9.53
CA GLU A 80 -7.09 10.83 -10.15
C GLU A 80 -8.19 9.99 -9.49
N ALA A 81 -7.85 8.79 -9.00
CA ALA A 81 -8.78 7.89 -8.34
C ALA A 81 -8.91 8.11 -6.82
N GLY A 82 -8.28 9.15 -6.26
CA GLY A 82 -8.33 9.47 -4.82
C GLY A 82 -7.80 8.34 -3.94
N LYS A 83 -6.71 7.70 -4.36
CA LYS A 83 -6.04 6.64 -3.58
C LYS A 83 -4.96 7.26 -2.71
N ALA A 84 -4.79 6.73 -1.50
CA ALA A 84 -3.67 7.13 -0.66
C ALA A 84 -2.34 6.81 -1.37
N ARG A 85 -1.39 7.76 -1.38
CA ARG A 85 -0.12 7.63 -2.10
C ARG A 85 1.05 7.78 -1.14
N LEU A 86 1.87 6.73 -1.06
CA LEU A 86 3.06 6.67 -0.21
C LEU A 86 4.32 6.51 -1.07
N ALA A 87 5.23 7.48 -1.04
CA ALA A 87 6.60 7.30 -1.49
C ALA A 87 7.41 6.62 -0.37
N VAL A 88 7.69 5.33 -0.52
CA VAL A 88 8.37 4.50 0.47
C VAL A 88 9.88 4.61 0.27
N VAL A 89 10.53 5.43 1.08
CA VAL A 89 11.96 5.74 1.02
C VAL A 89 12.77 4.64 1.71
N CYS A 90 13.66 3.98 0.97
CA CYS A 90 14.53 2.90 1.43
C CYS A 90 16.01 3.17 1.13
N ASP A 91 16.89 2.20 1.43
CA ASP A 91 18.35 2.33 1.31
C ASP A 91 18.93 3.55 2.06
N LEU A 92 18.36 3.85 3.23
CA LEU A 92 18.88 4.86 4.14
C LEU A 92 20.17 4.36 4.79
N SER A 93 21.20 5.21 4.81
CA SER A 93 22.50 4.93 5.42
C SER A 93 23.09 6.24 5.96
N ALA A 94 24.15 6.17 6.76
CA ALA A 94 24.96 7.31 7.20
C ALA A 94 25.15 8.42 6.14
N VAL A 95 25.26 8.04 4.87
CA VAL A 95 25.51 8.93 3.71
C VAL A 95 24.24 9.24 2.89
N SER A 96 23.16 8.48 3.10
CA SER A 96 21.90 8.56 2.33
C SER A 96 20.65 8.65 3.24
N LEU A 97 20.79 9.24 4.43
CA LEU A 97 19.73 9.32 5.45
C LEU A 97 18.73 10.47 5.24
N ASP A 98 18.86 11.23 4.17
CA ASP A 98 18.04 12.41 3.93
C ASP A 98 16.71 12.04 3.26
N VAL A 99 15.71 11.71 4.09
CA VAL A 99 14.34 11.46 3.65
C VAL A 99 13.73 12.71 3.01
N ASN A 100 14.13 13.91 3.44
CA ASN A 100 13.64 15.17 2.89
C ASN A 100 14.16 15.35 1.46
N GLU A 101 15.43 15.02 1.20
CA GLU A 101 16.00 15.01 -0.15
C GLU A 101 15.29 13.97 -1.04
N ALA A 102 15.06 12.75 -0.53
CA ALA A 102 14.35 11.72 -1.27
C ALA A 102 12.90 12.14 -1.59
N ALA A 103 12.19 12.78 -0.66
CA ALA A 103 10.86 13.32 -0.86
C ALA A 103 10.87 14.45 -1.91
N ALA A 104 11.85 15.35 -1.87
CA ALA A 104 12.00 16.43 -2.85
C ALA A 104 12.38 15.92 -4.26
N ILE A 105 13.12 14.81 -4.36
CA ILE A 105 13.35 14.12 -5.63
C ILE A 105 12.04 13.48 -6.11
N ALA A 106 11.35 12.74 -5.25
CA ALA A 106 10.09 12.10 -5.58
C ALA A 106 9.07 13.12 -6.08
N GLY A 107 8.89 14.24 -5.39
CA GLY A 107 7.92 15.26 -5.78
C GLY A 107 8.22 15.91 -7.13
N ARG A 108 9.50 16.11 -7.47
CA ARG A 108 9.90 16.60 -8.81
C ARG A 108 9.61 15.59 -9.93
N VAL A 109 9.80 14.30 -9.67
CA VAL A 109 9.58 13.24 -10.67
C VAL A 109 8.11 12.89 -10.80
N LEU A 110 7.37 12.91 -9.69
CA LEU A 110 5.95 12.59 -9.59
C LEU A 110 5.04 13.77 -9.95
N GLU A 111 5.61 14.97 -10.07
CA GLU A 111 4.91 16.21 -10.38
C GLU A 111 3.83 16.55 -9.32
N GLU A 112 4.13 16.26 -8.04
CA GLU A 112 3.25 16.45 -6.89
C GLU A 112 4.09 16.75 -5.63
N ASP A 113 3.54 17.50 -4.68
CA ASP A 113 4.19 17.68 -3.38
C ASP A 113 4.10 16.38 -2.56
N VAL A 114 5.26 15.79 -2.25
CA VAL A 114 5.38 14.58 -1.43
C VAL A 114 5.88 15.00 -0.05
N LEU A 115 5.00 14.93 0.94
CA LEU A 115 5.26 15.48 2.27
C LEU A 115 5.92 14.44 3.17
N VAL A 116 7.05 14.81 3.79
CA VAL A 116 7.77 13.93 4.74
C VAL A 116 6.84 13.61 5.91
N THR A 117 6.52 12.33 6.10
CA THR A 117 5.54 11.89 7.12
C THR A 117 6.19 11.09 8.23
N THR A 118 7.29 10.42 7.92
CA THR A 118 8.06 9.72 8.93
C THR A 118 9.55 9.93 8.74
N LEU A 119 10.25 10.16 9.84
CA LEU A 119 11.70 10.28 9.88
C LEU A 119 12.35 9.04 10.50
N PRO A 120 13.57 8.66 10.09
CA PRO A 120 14.25 7.50 10.66
C PRO A 120 14.65 7.75 12.11
N LEU A 121 14.37 6.80 12.99
CA LEU A 121 15.00 6.73 14.31
C LEU A 121 16.28 5.90 14.19
N LEU A 122 17.40 6.46 14.65
CA LEU A 122 18.72 5.85 14.53
C LEU A 122 19.20 5.29 15.86
N ASP A 123 19.92 4.18 15.80
CA ASP A 123 20.74 3.67 16.91
C ASP A 123 22.14 4.32 16.89
N ASP A 124 22.96 4.01 17.90
CA ASP A 124 24.32 4.51 18.04
C ASP A 124 25.23 4.16 16.84
N ASP A 125 24.90 3.11 16.09
CA ASP A 125 25.61 2.69 14.87
C ASP A 125 25.03 3.29 13.57
N GLU A 126 24.14 4.28 13.69
CA GLU A 126 23.43 4.95 12.60
C GLU A 126 22.48 4.02 11.82
N SER A 127 22.19 2.82 12.33
CA SER A 127 21.17 1.95 11.76
C SER A 127 19.77 2.47 12.06
N VAL A 128 18.86 2.35 11.08
CA VAL A 128 17.46 2.74 11.27
C VAL A 128 16.74 1.67 12.10
N ILE A 129 16.38 1.99 13.35
CA ILE A 129 15.73 1.07 14.30
C ILE A 129 14.24 1.31 14.49
N GLY A 130 13.71 2.40 13.95
CA GLY A 130 12.31 2.76 14.04
C GLY A 130 11.99 3.94 13.15
N VAL A 131 10.76 4.43 13.25
CA VAL A 131 10.35 5.67 12.60
C VAL A 131 9.67 6.60 13.57
N LEU A 132 9.89 7.89 13.38
CA LEU A 132 9.20 8.96 14.06
C LEU A 132 8.06 9.44 13.17
N ASP A 133 6.83 9.39 13.67
CA ASP A 133 5.65 9.94 13.01
C ASP A 133 5.61 11.46 13.22
N VAL A 134 5.74 12.25 12.15
CA VAL A 134 5.78 13.71 12.28
C VAL A 134 4.42 14.30 12.66
N LEU A 135 3.31 13.61 12.36
CA LEU A 135 1.96 14.11 12.63
C LEU A 135 1.59 13.98 14.11
N THR A 136 2.05 12.91 14.76
CA THR A 136 1.66 12.58 16.15
C THR A 136 2.82 12.67 17.14
N GLY A 137 4.04 12.68 16.64
CA GLY A 137 5.27 12.54 17.41
C GLY A 137 5.55 11.20 18.04
N ARG A 138 4.71 10.20 17.73
CA ARG A 138 4.92 8.85 18.23
C ARG A 138 6.08 8.19 17.51
N GLN A 139 6.79 7.37 18.26
CA GLN A 139 7.89 6.56 17.77
C GLN A 139 7.39 5.13 17.57
N TRP A 140 7.62 4.58 16.38
CA TRP A 140 7.15 3.27 15.98
C TRP A 140 8.33 2.34 15.73
N PHE A 141 8.31 1.19 16.40
CA PHE A 141 9.40 0.21 16.33
C PHE A 141 8.97 -1.09 15.62
N PRO A 142 9.93 -1.83 15.03
CA PRO A 142 9.67 -3.10 14.35
C PRO A 142 9.03 -4.18 15.24
N ASP A 143 9.29 -4.15 16.55
CA ASP A 143 8.74 -5.10 17.52
C ASP A 143 7.25 -4.84 17.85
N GLY A 144 6.67 -3.79 17.26
CA GLY A 144 5.28 -3.38 17.47
C GLY A 144 5.10 -2.41 18.63
N SER A 145 6.17 -2.04 19.35
CA SER A 145 6.10 -1.01 20.38
C SER A 145 5.88 0.37 19.76
N ILE A 146 5.07 1.17 20.45
CA ILE A 146 4.79 2.57 20.11
C ILE A 146 5.08 3.38 21.37
N LEU A 147 6.01 4.32 21.26
CA LEU A 147 6.36 5.22 22.36
C LEU A 147 5.85 6.63 22.06
N ASP A 148 5.49 7.36 23.10
CA ASP A 148 5.08 8.76 22.98
C ASP A 148 6.26 9.66 22.55
N ALA A 149 5.92 10.89 22.15
CA ALA A 149 6.88 11.91 21.77
C ALA A 149 7.91 12.18 22.89
N ARG A 150 9.19 12.31 22.49
CA ARG A 150 10.24 12.77 23.41
C ARG A 150 10.08 14.27 23.69
N PRO A 151 10.61 14.81 24.80
CA PRO A 151 10.48 16.23 25.10
C PRO A 151 11.12 17.18 24.08
N ASP A 152 12.15 16.72 23.36
CA ASP A 152 12.85 17.43 22.29
C ASP A 152 12.22 17.22 20.90
N PHE A 153 11.13 16.45 20.83
CA PHE A 153 10.44 16.08 19.59
C PHE A 153 9.95 17.29 18.79
N SER A 154 9.25 18.22 19.45
CA SER A 154 8.53 19.30 18.76
C SER A 154 9.48 20.22 18.00
N GLU A 155 10.71 20.40 18.48
CA GLU A 155 11.73 21.22 17.82
C GLU A 155 12.37 20.48 16.63
N ALA A 156 12.51 19.15 16.72
CA ALA A 156 13.20 18.36 15.71
C ALA A 156 12.39 18.15 14.42
N VAL A 157 11.06 18.24 14.48
CA VAL A 157 10.16 17.99 13.33
C VAL A 157 9.16 19.12 13.07
N GLU A 158 9.39 20.28 13.70
CA GLU A 158 8.46 21.42 13.64
C GLU A 158 8.17 21.81 12.18
N ALA A 159 9.22 21.82 11.35
CA ALA A 159 9.11 22.20 9.95
C ALA A 159 8.21 21.26 9.16
N GLU A 160 8.46 19.95 9.23
CA GLU A 160 7.69 18.92 8.54
C GLU A 160 6.24 18.90 9.03
N THR A 161 6.06 19.06 10.34
CA THR A 161 4.74 19.11 10.97
C THR A 161 3.95 20.30 10.45
N ASN A 162 4.52 21.51 10.49
CA ASN A 162 3.87 22.72 10.04
C ASN A 162 3.46 22.65 8.56
N VAL A 163 4.34 22.10 7.69
CA VAL A 163 3.99 21.88 6.27
C VAL A 163 2.76 20.99 6.14
N TRP A 164 2.70 19.87 6.86
CA TRP A 164 1.53 18.99 6.82
C TRP A 164 0.24 19.68 7.25
N PHE A 165 0.29 20.45 8.35
CA PHE A 165 -0.89 21.15 8.85
C PHE A 165 -1.31 22.30 7.92
N ASP A 166 -0.37 23.06 7.36
CA ASP A 166 -0.66 24.13 6.42
C ASP A 166 -1.33 23.61 5.13
N GLU A 167 -0.79 22.52 4.56
CA GLU A 167 -1.36 21.89 3.35
C GLU A 167 -2.74 21.27 3.62
N ALA A 168 -2.92 20.61 4.76
CA ALA A 168 -4.20 20.02 5.13
C ALA A 168 -5.26 21.09 5.47
N ASP A 169 -4.87 22.17 6.14
CA ASP A 169 -5.75 23.31 6.44
C ASP A 169 -6.20 24.01 5.15
N ALA A 170 -5.33 24.11 4.14
CA ALA A 170 -5.70 24.63 2.81
C ALA A 170 -6.80 23.80 2.14
N LEU A 171 -6.90 22.52 2.47
CA LEU A 171 -7.94 21.59 2.03
C LEU A 171 -9.14 21.51 3.00
N ALA A 172 -9.08 22.20 4.15
CA ALA A 172 -10.03 22.07 5.26
C ALA A 172 -10.18 20.63 5.76
N MET A 173 -9.06 19.92 5.87
CA MET A 173 -8.99 18.51 6.30
C MET A 173 -7.98 18.33 7.43
N GLU A 174 -8.16 17.26 8.21
CA GLU A 174 -7.11 16.78 9.11
C GLU A 174 -5.97 16.14 8.29
N PRO A 175 -4.69 16.28 8.67
CA PRO A 175 -3.56 15.77 7.89
C PRO A 175 -3.66 14.29 7.51
N LEU A 176 -4.00 13.43 8.47
CA LEU A 176 -4.16 12.00 8.21
C LEU A 176 -5.34 11.71 7.27
N ALA A 177 -6.41 12.50 7.35
CA ALA A 177 -7.56 12.35 6.47
C ALA A 177 -7.20 12.73 5.04
N ALA A 178 -6.48 13.84 4.84
CA ALA A 178 -6.00 14.30 3.53
C ALA A 178 -5.02 13.30 2.89
N MET A 179 -4.16 12.66 3.69
CA MET A 179 -3.31 11.56 3.22
C MET A 179 -4.14 10.33 2.81
N CYS A 180 -5.09 9.93 3.65
CA CYS A 180 -5.91 8.73 3.41
C CYS A 180 -6.87 8.86 2.23
N SER A 181 -7.39 10.07 1.96
CA SER A 181 -8.21 10.38 0.79
C SER A 181 -7.38 10.55 -0.49
N GLY A 182 -6.05 10.59 -0.37
CA GLY A 182 -5.16 10.85 -1.49
C GLY A 182 -5.18 12.30 -1.96
N ASP A 183 -5.58 13.25 -1.13
CA ASP A 183 -5.43 14.67 -1.45
C ASP A 183 -3.98 15.14 -1.25
N LEU A 184 -3.25 14.51 -0.31
CA LEU A 184 -1.82 14.75 -0.07
C LEU A 184 -1.01 13.45 -0.15
N ALA A 185 0.14 13.49 -0.81
CA ALA A 185 1.07 12.37 -0.86
C ALA A 185 2.08 12.40 0.29
N ALA A 186 2.47 11.23 0.76
CA ALA A 186 3.34 11.06 1.93
C ALA A 186 4.66 10.37 1.59
N ALA A 187 5.78 10.88 2.08
CA ALA A 187 7.06 10.18 2.11
C ALA A 187 7.24 9.43 3.44
N VAL A 188 7.48 8.13 3.35
CA VAL A 188 7.55 7.22 4.50
C VAL A 188 8.86 6.46 4.49
N THR A 189 9.51 6.40 5.64
CA THR A 189 10.78 5.72 5.86
C THR A 189 10.58 4.21 5.90
N LEU A 190 11.46 3.46 5.24
CA LEU A 190 11.53 2.01 5.29
C LEU A 190 12.98 1.52 5.46
N SER A 191 13.20 0.65 6.44
CA SER A 191 14.42 -0.16 6.53
C SER A 191 14.10 -1.63 6.26
N THR A 192 14.68 -2.20 5.20
CA THR A 192 14.56 -3.63 4.89
C THR A 192 15.38 -4.51 5.83
N HIS A 193 16.35 -3.94 6.54
CA HIS A 193 17.19 -4.63 7.51
C HIS A 193 16.48 -4.84 8.85
N THR A 194 15.82 -3.80 9.36
CA THR A 194 15.19 -3.82 10.68
C THR A 194 13.67 -3.93 10.64
N ARG A 195 13.03 -3.74 9.47
CA ARG A 195 11.58 -3.57 9.28
C ARG A 195 11.02 -2.26 9.85
N ALA A 196 11.86 -1.28 10.17
CA ALA A 196 11.40 0.04 10.58
C ALA A 196 10.48 0.64 9.50
N GLY A 197 9.39 1.27 9.93
CA GLY A 197 8.38 1.88 9.07
C GLY A 197 7.23 0.95 8.63
N LEU A 198 7.45 -0.37 8.64
CA LEU A 198 6.43 -1.34 8.20
C LEU A 198 5.13 -1.25 9.02
N ASN A 199 5.26 -1.26 10.34
CA ASN A 199 4.11 -1.23 11.26
C ASN A 199 3.35 0.09 11.16
N TRP A 200 4.06 1.21 10.98
CA TRP A 200 3.44 2.51 10.75
C TRP A 200 2.63 2.48 9.45
N MET A 201 3.22 2.02 8.33
CA MET A 201 2.51 1.94 7.06
C MET A 201 1.23 1.09 7.18
N ALA A 202 1.35 -0.13 7.68
CA ALA A 202 0.21 -1.03 7.81
C ALA A 202 -0.93 -0.46 8.67
N ALA A 203 -0.60 0.34 9.70
CA ALA A 203 -1.58 0.96 10.59
C ALA A 203 -2.27 2.21 9.99
N HIS A 204 -1.65 2.88 9.01
CA HIS A 204 -2.14 4.15 8.44
C HIS A 204 -2.66 4.04 7.01
N LEU A 205 -2.75 2.83 6.45
CA LEU A 205 -3.46 2.62 5.20
C LEU A 205 -4.97 2.84 5.39
N PRO A 206 -5.67 3.46 4.42
CA PRO A 206 -7.09 3.72 4.53
C PRO A 206 -7.86 2.39 4.62
N PRO A 207 -8.90 2.31 5.48
CA PRO A 207 -9.74 1.13 5.52
C PRO A 207 -10.43 0.94 4.17
N ARG A 208 -10.60 -0.31 3.74
CA ARG A 208 -11.19 -0.62 2.45
C ARG A 208 -12.66 -0.19 2.40
N GLN A 209 -12.96 0.75 1.48
CA GLN A 209 -14.31 1.23 1.20
C GLN A 209 -14.85 0.71 -0.13
N THR A 210 -13.98 0.20 -1.00
CA THR A 210 -14.39 -0.38 -2.29
C THR A 210 -15.32 -1.58 -2.04
N PRO A 211 -16.52 -1.62 -2.67
CA PRO A 211 -17.44 -2.76 -2.57
C PRO A 211 -16.75 -4.08 -2.93
N ALA A 212 -17.27 -5.19 -2.42
CA ALA A 212 -16.71 -6.51 -2.66
C ALA A 212 -16.67 -6.85 -4.17
N ALA A 213 -15.51 -6.63 -4.79
CA ALA A 213 -15.19 -7.04 -6.14
C ALA A 213 -13.77 -7.61 -6.13
N ALA A 214 -13.57 -8.74 -6.80
CA ALA A 214 -12.29 -9.42 -6.86
C ALA A 214 -11.52 -8.85 -8.05
N THR A 215 -10.53 -7.98 -7.84
CA THR A 215 -9.60 -7.63 -8.93
C THR A 215 -8.42 -8.58 -8.91
N VAL A 216 -8.07 -9.14 -10.07
CA VAL A 216 -6.89 -9.97 -10.22
C VAL A 216 -5.65 -9.12 -10.11
N LEU A 217 -5.09 -9.12 -8.93
CA LEU A 217 -3.79 -8.54 -8.66
C LEU A 217 -2.76 -9.66 -8.75
N SER A 218 -1.87 -9.57 -9.74
CA SER A 218 -0.86 -10.60 -10.01
C SER A 218 0.21 -10.61 -8.93
N ALA A 219 0.34 -11.73 -8.21
CA ALA A 219 1.56 -12.05 -7.50
C ALA A 219 2.39 -12.98 -8.39
N GLN A 220 3.65 -12.64 -8.64
CA GLN A 220 4.59 -13.47 -9.40
C GLN A 220 4.48 -14.95 -8.95
N GLY A 221 3.99 -15.81 -9.84
CA GLY A 221 4.09 -17.27 -9.71
C GLY A 221 3.03 -18.01 -8.88
N GLU A 222 1.73 -17.69 -8.96
CA GLU A 222 0.61 -18.67 -9.10
C GLU A 222 -0.74 -18.24 -8.49
N ARG A 223 -0.82 -17.23 -7.62
CA ARG A 223 -2.08 -16.93 -6.90
C ARG A 223 -2.63 -15.53 -7.10
N VAL A 224 -3.93 -15.47 -7.40
CA VAL A 224 -4.75 -14.26 -7.46
C VAL A 224 -5.14 -13.85 -6.04
N VAL A 225 -4.90 -12.59 -5.69
CA VAL A 225 -5.37 -12.03 -4.41
C VAL A 225 -6.81 -11.58 -4.58
N VAL A 226 -7.70 -12.09 -3.72
CA VAL A 226 -9.11 -11.69 -3.66
C VAL A 226 -9.40 -11.12 -2.29
N THR A 227 -10.01 -9.93 -2.24
CA THR A 227 -10.38 -9.25 -0.99
C THR A 227 -11.88 -8.95 -0.97
N ALA A 228 -12.52 -9.24 0.17
CA ALA A 228 -13.87 -8.75 0.42
C ALA A 228 -13.82 -7.26 0.80
N GLY A 229 -14.80 -6.49 0.31
CA GLY A 229 -15.01 -5.11 0.74
C GLY A 229 -15.73 -5.05 2.10
N PRO A 230 -16.48 -3.97 2.39
CA PRO A 230 -17.30 -3.89 3.60
C PRO A 230 -18.43 -4.93 3.64
N ASP A 231 -18.87 -5.40 2.47
CA ASP A 231 -19.83 -6.50 2.33
C ASP A 231 -19.10 -7.86 2.16
N PRO A 232 -19.66 -8.96 2.71
CA PRO A 232 -19.08 -10.29 2.51
C PRO A 232 -19.10 -10.69 1.03
N LEU A 233 -18.07 -11.42 0.61
CA LEU A 233 -17.93 -11.95 -0.75
C LEU A 233 -18.13 -13.47 -0.75
N GLY A 234 -19.12 -13.94 -1.51
CA GLY A 234 -19.23 -15.35 -1.85
C GLY A 234 -18.33 -15.68 -3.04
N ILE A 235 -17.41 -16.63 -2.88
CA ILE A 235 -16.56 -17.12 -3.97
C ILE A 235 -17.03 -18.52 -4.34
N GLY A 236 -17.68 -18.62 -5.50
CA GLY A 236 -18.08 -19.89 -6.12
C GLY A 236 -16.92 -20.59 -6.84
N PRO A 237 -17.13 -21.82 -7.34
CA PRO A 237 -16.14 -22.56 -8.12
C PRO A 237 -15.84 -21.94 -9.49
N ALA A 238 -16.67 -21.00 -9.93
CA ALA A 238 -16.49 -20.23 -11.16
C ALA A 238 -16.62 -18.72 -10.88
N LEU A 239 -15.74 -17.92 -11.48
CA LEU A 239 -15.81 -16.46 -11.53
C LEU A 239 -15.86 -16.01 -13.00
N SER A 240 -16.43 -14.85 -13.25
CA SER A 240 -16.43 -14.24 -14.60
C SER A 240 -15.35 -13.18 -14.71
N LEU A 241 -14.46 -13.33 -15.69
CA LEU A 241 -13.50 -12.32 -16.10
C LEU A 241 -14.18 -11.21 -16.90
N MET A 242 -14.10 -9.96 -16.46
CA MET A 242 -14.51 -8.78 -17.21
C MET A 242 -13.28 -8.16 -17.90
N GLY A 243 -13.28 -8.26 -19.23
CA GLY A 243 -12.42 -7.54 -20.17
C GLY A 243 -13.24 -7.12 -21.38
N THR A 244 -12.67 -7.09 -22.59
CA THR A 244 -13.45 -6.89 -23.83
C THR A 244 -14.36 -8.08 -24.18
N ALA A 245 -14.18 -9.23 -23.52
CA ALA A 245 -15.05 -10.40 -23.58
C ALA A 245 -15.16 -11.07 -22.21
N THR A 246 -16.35 -11.57 -21.86
CA THR A 246 -16.57 -12.34 -20.63
C THR A 246 -16.03 -13.76 -20.79
N THR A 247 -15.14 -14.19 -19.89
CA THR A 247 -14.61 -15.57 -19.86
C THR A 247 -14.84 -16.19 -18.48
N GLU A 248 -15.32 -17.42 -18.45
CA GLU A 248 -15.46 -18.20 -17.20
C GLU A 248 -14.08 -18.68 -16.74
N VAL A 249 -13.78 -18.52 -15.45
CA VAL A 249 -12.53 -18.99 -14.83
C VAL A 249 -12.84 -19.82 -13.59
N HIS A 250 -12.05 -20.87 -13.36
CA HIS A 250 -12.24 -21.78 -12.23
C HIS A 250 -11.25 -21.52 -11.10
N VAL A 251 -11.74 -21.48 -9.86
CA VAL A 251 -10.91 -21.40 -8.66
C VAL A 251 -10.52 -22.83 -8.25
N LYS A 252 -9.23 -23.18 -8.40
CA LYS A 252 -8.69 -24.52 -8.10
C LYS A 252 -8.48 -24.77 -6.61
N ALA A 253 -8.01 -23.76 -5.88
CA ALA A 253 -7.75 -23.85 -4.45
C ALA A 253 -7.74 -22.47 -3.82
N LEU A 254 -8.28 -22.36 -2.60
CA LEU A 254 -8.11 -21.20 -1.72
C LEU A 254 -7.25 -21.64 -0.53
N ALA A 255 -6.28 -20.83 -0.13
CA ALA A 255 -5.35 -21.15 0.96
C ALA A 255 -6.02 -21.36 2.34
N THR A 256 -7.34 -21.15 2.44
CA THR A 256 -8.10 -21.22 3.69
C THR A 256 -9.48 -21.83 3.51
N LEU A 257 -9.68 -23.05 2.96
CA LEU A 257 -11.02 -23.65 3.03
C LEU A 257 -11.20 -25.16 3.21
N SER A 258 -12.38 -25.42 3.79
CA SER A 258 -13.03 -26.68 4.10
C SER A 258 -14.44 -26.62 3.48
N GLU A 259 -14.77 -27.60 2.63
CA GLU A 259 -16.09 -27.93 2.01
C GLU A 259 -16.29 -27.66 0.49
N PRO A 260 -17.14 -28.46 -0.22
CA PRO A 260 -16.99 -28.73 -1.66
C PRO A 260 -17.94 -27.98 -2.62
N THR A 261 -18.93 -27.21 -2.16
CA THR A 261 -19.94 -26.58 -3.03
C THR A 261 -19.91 -25.05 -3.02
N LEU A 262 -19.29 -24.45 -2.00
CA LEU A 262 -18.90 -23.05 -1.92
C LEU A 262 -17.39 -23.07 -1.71
N VAL A 263 -16.59 -22.51 -2.62
CA VAL A 263 -15.13 -22.57 -2.43
C VAL A 263 -14.74 -21.71 -1.23
N ALA A 264 -15.44 -20.59 -0.97
CA ALA A 264 -15.31 -19.73 0.22
C ALA A 264 -16.47 -18.79 0.50
N HIS A 265 -16.69 -18.47 1.79
CA HIS A 265 -17.26 -17.19 2.20
C HIS A 265 -16.16 -16.33 2.82
N LEU A 266 -15.84 -15.20 2.20
CA LEU A 266 -14.99 -14.18 2.82
C LEU A 266 -15.88 -13.22 3.59
N GLY A 267 -15.75 -13.21 4.90
CA GLY A 267 -16.33 -12.17 5.76
C GLY A 267 -15.68 -10.81 5.49
N PRO A 268 -16.33 -9.71 5.92
CA PRO A 268 -15.72 -8.38 5.89
C PRO A 268 -14.38 -8.43 6.63
N GLY A 269 -13.28 -8.03 5.99
CA GLY A 269 -11.95 -8.28 6.56
C GLY A 269 -11.05 -9.10 5.66
N GLN A 270 -11.62 -10.15 5.07
CA GLN A 270 -10.85 -11.32 4.73
C GLN A 270 -10.19 -11.23 3.35
N VAL A 271 -8.95 -11.71 3.32
CA VAL A 271 -8.13 -11.85 2.12
C VAL A 271 -7.94 -13.34 1.87
N ALA A 272 -8.04 -13.75 0.61
CA ALA A 272 -7.64 -15.09 0.20
C ALA A 272 -6.79 -15.06 -1.06
N ALA A 273 -5.96 -16.09 -1.22
CA ALA A 273 -5.14 -16.33 -2.39
C ALA A 273 -5.71 -17.54 -3.14
N ALA A 274 -6.00 -17.37 -4.43
CA ALA A 274 -6.67 -18.34 -5.28
C ALA A 274 -5.79 -18.79 -6.45
N ASP A 275 -5.68 -20.10 -6.68
CA ASP A 275 -5.17 -20.63 -7.94
C ASP A 275 -6.30 -20.59 -8.98
N ILE A 276 -6.13 -19.88 -10.10
CA ILE A 276 -7.18 -19.69 -11.12
C ILE A 276 -6.77 -20.30 -12.47
N GLU A 277 -7.69 -21.02 -13.12
CA GLU A 277 -7.50 -21.57 -14.48
C GLU A 277 -8.59 -21.09 -15.46
N PRO A 278 -8.23 -20.66 -16.69
CA PRO A 278 -6.85 -20.43 -17.17
C PRO A 278 -6.12 -19.32 -16.40
N GLN A 279 -4.80 -19.22 -16.54
CA GLN A 279 -4.04 -18.11 -15.94
C GLN A 279 -4.64 -16.77 -16.42
N VAL A 280 -4.92 -15.91 -15.44
CA VAL A 280 -5.61 -14.65 -15.66
C VAL A 280 -4.59 -13.50 -15.73
N PRO A 281 -4.67 -12.60 -16.73
CA PRO A 281 -3.79 -11.43 -16.76
C PRO A 281 -4.00 -10.50 -15.55
N THR A 282 -2.91 -9.87 -15.09
CA THR A 282 -2.95 -8.80 -14.09
C THR A 282 -3.94 -7.70 -14.48
N GLY A 283 -4.72 -7.22 -13.52
CA GLY A 283 -5.69 -6.16 -13.73
C GLY A 283 -7.03 -6.62 -14.31
N ALA A 284 -7.24 -7.92 -14.51
CA ALA A 284 -8.58 -8.38 -14.86
C ALA A 284 -9.54 -8.22 -13.68
N LEU A 285 -10.78 -7.83 -13.95
CA LEU A 285 -11.83 -7.80 -12.94
C LEU A 285 -12.55 -9.16 -12.91
N LEU A 286 -12.67 -9.78 -11.73
CA LEU A 286 -13.46 -10.98 -11.51
C LEU A 286 -14.76 -10.61 -10.79
N LEU A 287 -15.88 -11.00 -11.39
CA LEU A 287 -17.18 -10.89 -10.78
C LEU A 287 -17.66 -12.26 -10.28
N PRO A 288 -18.24 -12.34 -9.07
CA PRO A 288 -18.96 -13.53 -8.66
C PRO A 288 -20.09 -13.80 -9.66
N GLN A 289 -20.23 -15.05 -10.09
CA GLN A 289 -21.42 -15.45 -10.83
C GLN A 289 -22.59 -15.56 -9.87
N SER A 290 -23.67 -14.84 -10.19
CA SER A 290 -24.96 -14.89 -9.48
C SER A 290 -25.69 -16.20 -9.71
#